data_AF-A0A3D1Y9A2-F1
#
_entry.id   AF-A0A3D1Y9A2-F1
#
_cell.length_a   1.000
_cell.length_b   1.000
_cell.length_c   1.000
_cell.angle_alpha   90.00
_cell.angle_beta   90.00
_cell.angle_gamma   90.00
#
_symmetry.space_group_name_H-M   'P 1'
#
loop_
_entity.id
_entity.type
_entity.pdbx_description
1 polymer ?
#
loop_
_entity_poly.entity_id
_entity_poly.type
_entity_poly.pdbx_seq_one_letter_code
_entity_poly.pdbx_strand_id
1 'polypeptide(L)'
;MGNAVATVEQMTAYIKEKNPDVAQSVVDMIPLYLLEGKAEGVRGDIAFAQSCLETGNFGFSGSAVTLDQNNFCGMGVTSNGMKGNPFDTPQLGIRAQVQHLKAYASTVDLKSECVDPRFKYVTRGCAEYVEWLGQKENPDGKGWAAGAGYGAKIITILNTMIGIKSETTEPEEVWYRVRKTWTDAATQKGAFHSLENAKRCADENEGYSVFDESGKVIYSNDTFTPYLVRVSIEDLNIRKGPGTDYDKTGKYTGKGAFTIVEEAEGKGASLWGLLKSYQKNRDGWISLDYTERV
;
A
#
# COMPACT_ATOMS: atom_id res chain seq x y z
N MET A 1 5.90 -2.50 -19.53
CA MET A 1 5.44 -3.38 -18.42
C MET A 1 6.48 -3.37 -17.29
N GLY A 2 6.17 -3.88 -16.10
CA GLY A 2 7.13 -4.07 -15.00
C GLY A 2 6.79 -3.27 -13.73
N ASN A 3 7.70 -3.34 -12.75
CA ASN A 3 7.59 -2.61 -11.48
C ASN A 3 8.08 -1.16 -11.63
N ALA A 4 7.46 -0.26 -10.88
CA ALA A 4 7.94 1.12 -10.76
C ALA A 4 9.35 1.16 -10.17
N VAL A 5 10.10 2.18 -10.59
CA VAL A 5 11.46 2.49 -10.15
C VAL A 5 11.47 3.78 -9.32
N ALA A 6 10.66 4.78 -9.69
CA ALA A 6 10.51 5.99 -8.90
C ALA A 6 9.69 5.72 -7.64
N THR A 7 10.12 6.26 -6.49
CA THR A 7 9.38 6.17 -5.22
C THR A 7 8.29 7.23 -5.13
N VAL A 8 7.37 7.09 -4.16
CA VAL A 8 6.34 8.10 -3.87
C VAL A 8 6.99 9.44 -3.53
N GLU A 9 8.08 9.42 -2.77
CA GLU A 9 8.83 10.59 -2.33
C GLU A 9 9.44 11.33 -3.52
N GLN A 10 10.07 10.60 -4.45
CA GLN A 10 10.63 11.16 -5.67
C GLN A 10 9.56 11.78 -6.57
N MET A 11 8.44 11.08 -6.77
CA MET A 11 7.29 11.58 -7.53
C MET A 11 6.68 12.83 -6.88
N THR A 12 6.58 12.83 -5.54
CA THR A 12 6.08 13.96 -4.75
C THR A 12 7.00 15.17 -4.82
N ALA A 13 8.31 14.96 -4.67
CA ALA A 13 9.32 16.01 -4.77
C ALA A 13 9.30 16.64 -6.16
N TYR A 14 9.26 15.81 -7.21
CA TYR A 14 9.16 16.29 -8.59
C TYR A 14 7.94 17.20 -8.79
N ILE A 15 6.75 16.74 -8.39
CA ILE A 15 5.54 17.51 -8.68
C ILE A 15 5.49 18.83 -7.90
N LYS A 16 5.95 18.83 -6.63
CA LYS A 16 6.05 20.05 -5.83
C LYS A 16 7.08 21.04 -6.38
N GLU A 17 8.17 20.56 -6.97
CA GLU A 17 9.15 21.42 -7.64
C GLU A 17 8.57 22.04 -8.92
N LYS A 18 7.88 21.25 -9.74
CA LYS A 18 7.34 21.71 -11.03
C LYS A 18 6.04 22.51 -10.91
N ASN A 19 5.28 22.28 -9.86
CA ASN A 19 4.05 22.99 -9.56
C ASN A 19 4.00 23.24 -8.04
N PRO A 20 4.59 24.36 -7.55
CA PRO A 20 4.57 24.71 -6.13
C PRO A 20 3.16 24.88 -5.55
N ASP A 21 2.18 25.22 -6.41
CA ASP A 21 0.78 25.41 -6.07
C ASP A 21 -0.07 24.14 -6.30
N VAL A 22 0.58 22.98 -6.49
CA VAL A 22 -0.12 21.72 -6.75
C VAL A 22 -1.10 21.41 -5.61
N ALA A 23 -2.33 21.05 -5.96
CA ALA A 23 -3.35 20.69 -4.99
C ALA A 23 -2.91 19.49 -4.16
N GLN A 24 -3.17 19.51 -2.84
CA GLN A 24 -2.81 18.41 -1.94
C GLN A 24 -3.44 17.07 -2.39
N SER A 25 -4.64 17.09 -2.96
CA SER A 25 -5.29 15.89 -3.51
C SER A 25 -4.49 15.21 -4.62
N VAL A 26 -3.66 15.95 -5.38
CA VAL A 26 -2.75 15.38 -6.37
C VAL A 26 -1.60 14.62 -5.69
N VAL A 27 -1.06 15.18 -4.60
CA VAL A 27 -0.02 14.51 -3.80
C VAL A 27 -0.59 13.25 -3.17
N ASP A 28 -1.79 13.34 -2.59
CA ASP A 28 -2.44 12.23 -1.89
C ASP A 28 -2.76 11.03 -2.81
N MET A 29 -2.91 11.27 -4.12
CA MET A 29 -3.18 10.20 -5.09
C MET A 29 -1.91 9.57 -5.72
N ILE A 30 -0.72 10.11 -5.48
CA ILE A 30 0.54 9.52 -6.01
C ILE A 30 0.69 8.03 -5.66
N PRO A 31 0.44 7.57 -4.42
CA PRO A 31 0.51 6.15 -4.08
C PRO A 31 -0.44 5.27 -4.91
N LEU A 32 -1.56 5.82 -5.39
CA LEU A 32 -2.52 5.07 -6.21
C LEU A 32 -1.94 4.67 -7.58
N TYR A 33 -1.06 5.48 -8.16
CA TYR A 33 -0.36 5.13 -9.40
C TYR A 33 0.48 3.87 -9.23
N LEU A 34 1.24 3.79 -8.14
CA LEU A 34 2.09 2.63 -7.84
C LEU A 34 1.24 1.41 -7.50
N LEU A 35 0.14 1.59 -6.76
CA LEU A 35 -0.80 0.52 -6.42
C LEU A 35 -1.45 -0.09 -7.66
N GLU A 36 -2.10 0.73 -8.50
CA GLU A 36 -2.81 0.28 -9.71
C GLU A 36 -1.83 -0.28 -10.74
N GLY A 37 -0.66 0.37 -10.91
CA GLY A 37 0.41 -0.12 -11.77
C GLY A 37 0.89 -1.51 -11.35
N LYS A 38 1.24 -1.69 -10.07
CA LYS A 38 1.68 -2.99 -9.52
C LYS A 38 0.61 -4.07 -9.70
N ALA A 39 -0.66 -3.73 -9.45
CA ALA A 39 -1.76 -4.66 -9.65
C ALA A 39 -1.76 -5.21 -11.08
N GLU A 40 -1.70 -4.34 -12.10
CA GLU A 40 -1.77 -4.72 -13.50
C GLU A 40 -0.44 -5.19 -14.13
N GLY A 41 0.68 -5.05 -13.41
CA GLY A 41 2.03 -5.32 -13.93
C GLY A 41 2.57 -4.23 -14.86
N VAL A 42 2.07 -3.01 -14.69
CA VAL A 42 2.44 -1.81 -15.44
C VAL A 42 3.23 -0.87 -14.54
N ARG A 43 4.18 -0.16 -15.13
CA ARG A 43 4.94 0.87 -14.42
C ARG A 43 4.07 2.08 -14.09
N GLY A 44 3.59 2.13 -12.86
CA GLY A 44 2.74 3.22 -12.34
C GLY A 44 3.43 4.58 -12.36
N ASP A 45 4.75 4.62 -12.20
CA ASP A 45 5.55 5.83 -12.32
C ASP A 45 5.65 6.37 -13.76
N ILE A 46 5.61 5.49 -14.78
CA ILE A 46 5.42 5.93 -16.18
C ILE A 46 4.03 6.54 -16.36
N ALA A 47 2.99 5.95 -15.78
CA ALA A 47 1.64 6.52 -15.84
C ALA A 47 1.59 7.91 -15.17
N PHE A 48 2.24 8.09 -14.02
CA PHE A 48 2.33 9.42 -13.39
C PHE A 48 3.14 10.42 -14.23
N ALA A 49 4.29 10.02 -14.77
CA ALA A 49 5.10 10.87 -15.65
C ALA A 49 4.32 11.31 -16.89
N GLN A 50 3.53 10.40 -17.47
CA GLN A 50 2.59 10.74 -18.53
C GLN A 50 1.53 11.73 -18.05
N SER A 51 0.95 11.54 -16.87
CA SER A 51 -0.04 12.48 -16.33
C SER A 51 0.53 13.88 -16.11
N CYS A 52 1.77 13.98 -15.63
CA CYS A 52 2.50 15.25 -15.56
C CYS A 52 2.64 15.90 -16.94
N LEU A 53 2.95 15.14 -17.99
CA LEU A 53 3.04 15.67 -19.35
C LEU A 53 1.68 16.18 -19.86
N GLU A 54 0.64 15.37 -19.73
CA GLU A 54 -0.70 15.62 -20.29
C GLU A 54 -1.41 16.80 -19.62
N THR A 55 -1.18 16.99 -18.32
CA THR A 55 -1.87 18.01 -17.53
C THR A 55 -1.04 19.28 -17.33
N GLY A 56 0.19 19.32 -17.86
CA GLY A 56 1.14 20.40 -17.55
C GLY A 56 1.46 20.45 -16.05
N ASN A 57 1.91 19.32 -15.49
CA ASN A 57 2.20 19.12 -14.07
C ASN A 57 1.00 19.44 -13.17
N PHE A 58 -0.18 18.94 -13.53
CA PHE A 58 -1.44 19.19 -12.82
C PHE A 58 -1.79 20.68 -12.70
N GLY A 59 -1.26 21.52 -13.60
CA GLY A 59 -1.63 22.93 -13.72
C GLY A 59 -2.88 23.14 -14.58
N PHE A 60 -3.18 22.21 -15.50
CA PHE A 60 -4.35 22.19 -16.39
C PHE A 60 -4.57 23.46 -17.23
N SER A 61 -3.56 24.33 -17.35
CA SER A 61 -3.66 25.56 -18.14
C SER A 61 -3.85 25.23 -19.62
N GLY A 62 -4.97 25.63 -20.20
CA GLY A 62 -5.34 25.31 -21.58
C GLY A 62 -5.68 23.84 -21.83
N SER A 63 -5.85 23.04 -20.78
CA SER A 63 -6.16 21.60 -20.86
C SER A 63 -7.64 21.36 -21.21
N ALA A 64 -7.89 20.26 -21.93
CA ALA A 64 -9.23 19.75 -22.23
C ALA A 64 -9.86 18.96 -21.06
N VAL A 65 -9.10 18.76 -19.99
CA VAL A 65 -9.51 18.10 -18.75
C VAL A 65 -9.19 18.97 -17.54
N THR A 66 -9.99 18.85 -16.49
CA THR A 66 -9.79 19.49 -15.18
C THR A 66 -9.53 18.47 -14.08
N LEU A 67 -9.04 18.92 -12.92
CA LEU A 67 -8.70 18.05 -11.79
C LEU A 67 -9.90 17.23 -11.29
N ASP A 68 -11.09 17.83 -11.22
CA ASP A 68 -12.33 17.19 -10.76
C ASP A 68 -12.87 16.12 -11.71
N GLN A 69 -12.40 16.08 -12.97
CA GLN A 69 -12.76 15.00 -13.89
C GLN A 69 -12.01 13.69 -13.63
N ASN A 70 -10.99 13.69 -12.76
CA ASN A 70 -10.13 12.54 -12.50
C ASN A 70 -9.53 11.91 -13.77
N ASN A 71 -9.36 12.70 -14.83
CA ASN A 71 -8.78 12.24 -16.09
C ASN A 71 -7.41 12.90 -16.27
N PHE A 72 -6.38 12.21 -15.80
CA PHE A 72 -5.03 12.79 -15.76
C PHE A 72 -4.21 12.50 -17.01
N CYS A 73 -4.77 11.79 -18.00
CA CYS A 73 -4.07 11.42 -19.23
C CYS A 73 -4.75 11.91 -20.52
N GLY A 74 -5.71 12.84 -20.40
CA GLY A 74 -6.42 13.39 -21.56
C GLY A 74 -7.29 12.36 -22.29
N MET A 75 -7.71 11.29 -21.61
CA MET A 75 -8.41 10.18 -22.23
C MET A 75 -9.72 10.63 -22.88
N GLY A 76 -9.91 10.29 -24.16
CA GLY A 76 -11.11 10.65 -24.91
C GLY A 76 -11.08 12.03 -25.57
N VAL A 77 -10.04 12.83 -25.34
CA VAL A 77 -9.82 14.08 -26.08
C VAL A 77 -9.33 13.74 -27.48
N THR A 78 -10.21 13.84 -28.48
CA THR A 78 -9.91 13.46 -29.87
C THR A 78 -9.84 14.65 -30.83
N SER A 79 -10.23 15.85 -30.38
CA SER A 79 -10.06 17.10 -31.11
C SER A 79 -10.06 18.29 -30.15
N ASN A 80 -9.56 19.44 -30.61
CA ASN A 80 -9.66 20.69 -29.84
C ASN A 80 -11.13 21.01 -29.51
N GLY A 81 -11.38 21.40 -28.26
CA GLY A 81 -12.71 21.74 -27.76
C GLY A 81 -13.53 20.54 -27.24
N MET A 82 -13.09 19.30 -27.42
CA MET A 82 -13.72 18.14 -26.77
C MET A 82 -13.24 17.98 -25.33
N LYS A 83 -14.18 17.72 -24.41
CA LYS A 83 -13.86 17.34 -23.03
C LYS A 83 -13.41 15.89 -22.97
N GLY A 84 -12.43 15.59 -22.11
CA GLY A 84 -12.05 14.21 -21.82
C GLY A 84 -13.12 13.45 -21.03
N ASN A 85 -13.02 12.12 -21.02
CA ASN A 85 -13.89 11.22 -20.26
C ASN A 85 -13.70 11.46 -18.75
N PRO A 86 -14.74 11.76 -17.96
CA PRO A 86 -14.61 11.87 -16.52
C PRO A 86 -14.62 10.50 -15.83
N PHE A 87 -14.08 10.43 -14.62
CA PHE A 87 -14.14 9.27 -13.74
C PHE A 87 -14.59 9.67 -12.33
N ASP A 88 -15.34 8.78 -11.66
CA ASP A 88 -15.96 9.09 -10.36
C ASP A 88 -14.93 9.33 -9.26
N THR A 89 -13.76 8.68 -9.34
CA THR A 89 -12.69 8.82 -8.34
C THR A 89 -11.31 8.91 -9.00
N PRO A 90 -10.31 9.52 -8.33
CA PRO A 90 -8.92 9.51 -8.80
C PRO A 90 -8.40 8.10 -9.07
N GLN A 91 -8.75 7.14 -8.20
CA GLN A 91 -8.35 5.74 -8.37
C GLN A 91 -8.89 5.14 -9.68
N LEU A 92 -10.16 5.39 -10.03
CA LEU A 92 -10.75 4.86 -11.27
C LEU A 92 -10.11 5.50 -12.51
N GLY A 93 -9.83 6.80 -12.47
CA GLY A 93 -9.12 7.47 -13.56
C GLY A 93 -7.70 6.96 -13.78
N ILE A 94 -6.96 6.78 -12.69
CA ILE A 94 -5.61 6.18 -12.71
C ILE A 94 -5.67 4.75 -13.22
N ARG A 95 -6.64 3.94 -12.75
CA ARG A 95 -6.85 2.58 -13.23
C ARG A 95 -7.12 2.54 -14.72
N ALA A 96 -8.02 3.40 -15.23
CA ALA A 96 -8.31 3.48 -16.65
C ALA A 96 -7.06 3.80 -17.47
N GLN A 97 -6.24 4.76 -17.03
CA GLN A 97 -4.96 5.07 -17.67
C GLN A 97 -4.00 3.88 -17.67
N VAL A 98 -3.84 3.21 -16.53
CA VAL A 98 -2.98 2.03 -16.39
C VAL A 98 -3.44 0.90 -17.32
N GLN A 99 -4.75 0.66 -17.41
CA GLN A 99 -5.34 -0.30 -18.34
C GLN A 99 -5.05 0.08 -19.80
N HIS A 100 -5.19 1.36 -20.16
CA HIS A 100 -4.89 1.83 -21.51
C HIS A 100 -3.41 1.63 -21.87
N LEU A 101 -2.49 1.95 -20.96
CA LEU A 101 -1.06 1.68 -21.11
C LEU A 101 -0.77 0.18 -21.22
N LYS A 102 -1.46 -0.67 -20.46
CA LYS A 102 -1.35 -2.13 -20.58
C LYS A 102 -1.81 -2.64 -21.94
N ALA A 103 -2.89 -2.05 -22.48
CA ALA A 103 -3.38 -2.38 -23.81
C ALA A 103 -2.30 -2.08 -24.86
N TYR A 104 -1.67 -0.90 -24.80
CA TYR A 104 -0.55 -0.56 -25.68
C TYR A 104 0.63 -1.51 -25.51
N ALA A 105 1.04 -1.79 -24.28
CA ALA A 105 2.28 -2.50 -24.00
C ALA A 105 2.19 -4.03 -24.08
N SER A 106 0.99 -4.63 -24.04
CA SER A 106 0.87 -6.09 -23.96
C SER A 106 -0.48 -6.66 -24.42
N THR A 107 -0.49 -7.96 -24.69
CA THR A 107 -1.70 -8.77 -24.92
C THR A 107 -2.17 -9.52 -23.67
N VAL A 108 -1.47 -9.38 -22.53
CA VAL A 108 -1.82 -10.04 -21.26
C VAL A 108 -3.11 -9.45 -20.68
N ASP A 109 -4.07 -10.29 -20.32
CA ASP A 109 -5.38 -9.84 -19.82
C ASP A 109 -5.30 -8.95 -18.59
N LEU A 110 -6.29 -8.07 -18.46
CA LEU A 110 -6.47 -7.23 -17.28
C LEU A 110 -6.73 -8.12 -16.06
N LYS A 111 -6.19 -7.74 -14.91
CA LYS A 111 -6.42 -8.44 -13.66
C LYS A 111 -7.65 -7.91 -12.92
N SER A 112 -7.95 -6.63 -13.12
CA SER A 112 -9.14 -5.97 -12.58
C SER A 112 -10.20 -5.79 -13.65
N GLU A 113 -11.43 -5.48 -13.23
CA GLU A 113 -12.50 -5.07 -14.16
C GLU A 113 -12.06 -3.90 -15.04
N CYS A 114 -12.40 -3.97 -16.33
CA CYS A 114 -12.06 -2.94 -17.31
C CYS A 114 -12.92 -1.69 -17.07
N VAL A 115 -12.27 -0.60 -16.66
CA VAL A 115 -12.89 0.73 -16.47
C VAL A 115 -12.47 1.73 -17.54
N ASP A 116 -11.48 1.38 -18.37
CA ASP A 116 -11.10 2.14 -19.55
C ASP A 116 -12.15 1.99 -20.67
N PRO A 117 -12.94 3.04 -20.99
CA PRO A 117 -13.97 2.97 -22.02
C PRO A 117 -13.40 2.88 -23.45
N ARG A 118 -12.09 3.13 -23.61
CA ARG A 118 -11.38 3.12 -24.88
C ARG A 118 -10.48 1.91 -25.06
N PHE A 119 -10.42 1.00 -24.09
CA PHE A 119 -9.56 -0.19 -24.12
C PHE A 119 -9.72 -0.98 -25.43
N LYS A 120 -10.97 -1.17 -25.86
CA LYS A 120 -11.34 -1.90 -27.09
C LYS A 120 -10.83 -1.29 -28.40
N TYR A 121 -10.42 -0.02 -28.40
CA TYR A 121 -9.94 0.66 -29.60
C TYR A 121 -8.42 0.52 -29.80
N VAL A 122 -7.70 0.05 -28.79
CA VAL A 122 -6.25 -0.14 -28.87
C VAL A 122 -5.96 -1.45 -29.58
N THR A 123 -5.10 -1.43 -30.59
CA THR A 123 -4.48 -2.70 -31.05
C THR A 123 -3.53 -3.16 -29.95
N ARG A 124 -3.88 -4.25 -29.27
CA ARG A 124 -3.13 -4.69 -28.08
C ARG A 124 -1.69 -5.08 -28.42
N GLY A 125 -0.75 -4.69 -27.56
CA GLY A 125 0.68 -4.99 -27.73
C GLY A 125 1.40 -4.19 -28.82
N CYS A 126 0.80 -3.11 -29.34
CA CYS A 126 1.42 -2.33 -30.42
C CYS A 126 2.50 -1.34 -29.98
N ALA A 127 2.72 -1.12 -28.69
CA ALA A 127 3.74 -0.20 -28.17
C ALA A 127 4.36 -0.74 -26.87
N GLU A 128 5.27 -1.72 -27.01
CA GLU A 128 5.95 -2.36 -25.88
C GLU A 128 6.94 -1.43 -25.16
N TYR A 129 7.51 -0.47 -25.90
CA TYR A 129 8.42 0.56 -25.40
C TYR A 129 7.70 1.90 -25.19
N VAL A 130 8.12 2.69 -24.20
CA VAL A 130 7.49 3.98 -23.89
C VAL A 130 7.62 4.96 -25.05
N GLU A 131 8.76 4.92 -25.74
CA GLU A 131 9.04 5.68 -26.97
C GLU A 131 7.96 5.45 -28.03
N TRP A 132 7.46 4.21 -28.15
CA TRP A 132 6.43 3.82 -29.12
C TRP A 132 5.01 4.26 -28.76
N LEU A 133 4.82 4.92 -27.61
CA LEU A 133 3.59 5.68 -27.37
C LEU A 133 3.50 6.91 -28.30
N GLY A 134 4.62 7.37 -28.86
CA GLY A 134 4.63 8.33 -29.97
C GLY A 134 4.48 7.61 -31.31
N GLN A 135 3.45 7.96 -32.09
CA GLN A 135 3.19 7.32 -33.38
C GLN A 135 4.32 7.52 -34.40
N LYS A 136 5.11 8.60 -34.27
CA LYS A 136 6.25 8.87 -35.17
C LYS A 136 7.47 8.00 -34.85
N GLU A 137 7.60 7.56 -33.61
CA GLU A 137 8.68 6.69 -33.13
C GLU A 137 8.30 5.21 -33.17
N ASN A 138 7.01 4.89 -33.29
CA ASN A 138 6.52 3.53 -33.45
C ASN A 138 6.59 3.09 -34.92
N PRO A 139 7.28 1.97 -35.25
CA PRO A 139 7.38 1.46 -36.62
C PRO A 139 6.03 1.18 -37.29
N ASP A 140 5.01 0.82 -36.51
CA ASP A 140 3.66 0.52 -37.02
C ASP A 140 2.76 1.75 -37.09
N GLY A 141 3.28 2.95 -36.77
CA GLY A 141 2.53 4.20 -36.76
C GLY A 141 1.43 4.26 -35.68
N LYS A 142 1.43 3.32 -34.73
CA LYS A 142 0.48 3.24 -33.62
C LYS A 142 1.03 3.92 -32.38
N GLY A 143 0.17 4.30 -31.46
CA GLY A 143 0.60 4.95 -30.22
C GLY A 143 -0.43 5.93 -29.69
N TRP A 144 -0.19 6.35 -28.46
CA TRP A 144 -1.03 7.27 -27.71
C TRP A 144 -1.15 8.63 -28.40
N ALA A 145 -0.03 9.20 -28.85
CA ALA A 145 0.03 10.55 -29.38
C ALA A 145 0.57 10.58 -30.82
N ALA A 146 -0.03 11.42 -31.66
CA ALA A 146 0.38 11.59 -33.06
C ALA A 146 1.67 12.41 -33.24
N GLY A 147 2.05 13.21 -32.24
CA GLY A 147 3.22 14.08 -32.27
C GLY A 147 4.53 13.31 -32.05
N ALA A 148 5.62 13.82 -32.64
CA ALA A 148 6.96 13.27 -32.45
C ALA A 148 7.50 13.54 -31.03
N GLY A 149 8.35 12.64 -30.56
CA GLY A 149 9.07 12.72 -29.30
C GLY A 149 8.18 12.55 -28.06
N TYR A 150 6.96 12.05 -28.21
CA TYR A 150 6.01 11.92 -27.09
C TYR A 150 6.56 11.03 -25.97
N GLY A 151 6.94 9.78 -26.32
CA GLY A 151 7.50 8.85 -25.35
C GLY A 151 8.82 9.34 -24.73
N ALA A 152 9.66 10.02 -25.51
CA ALA A 152 10.90 10.61 -25.02
C ALA A 152 10.64 11.67 -23.92
N LYS A 153 9.59 12.50 -24.05
CA LYS A 153 9.21 13.46 -23.01
C LYS A 153 8.76 12.77 -21.72
N ILE A 154 8.02 11.67 -21.82
CA ILE A 154 7.63 10.86 -20.64
C ILE A 154 8.89 10.32 -19.95
N ILE A 155 9.85 9.80 -20.71
CA ILE A 155 11.12 9.29 -20.18
C ILE A 155 11.94 10.42 -19.54
N THR A 156 11.98 11.62 -20.13
CA THR A 156 12.66 12.78 -19.52
C THR A 156 12.06 13.14 -18.17
N ILE A 157 10.74 13.16 -18.06
CA ILE A 157 10.04 13.43 -16.80
C ILE A 157 10.38 12.35 -15.77
N LEU A 158 10.28 11.07 -16.15
CA LEU A 158 10.60 9.93 -15.29
C LEU A 158 12.05 9.95 -14.81
N ASN A 159 13.01 10.19 -15.70
CA ASN A 159 14.43 10.27 -15.34
C ASN A 159 14.70 11.46 -14.40
N THR A 160 13.95 12.55 -14.55
CA THR A 160 14.01 13.67 -13.59
C THR A 160 13.55 13.21 -12.21
N MET A 161 12.41 12.51 -12.11
CA MET A 161 11.91 11.95 -10.85
C MET A 161 12.94 11.01 -10.20
N ILE A 162 13.45 10.03 -10.95
CA ILE A 162 14.41 9.03 -10.46
C ILE A 162 15.74 9.70 -10.06
N GLY A 163 16.12 10.77 -10.75
CA GLY A 163 17.33 11.55 -10.48
C GLY A 163 17.24 12.45 -9.25
N ILE A 164 16.04 12.68 -8.70
CA ILE A 164 15.88 13.38 -7.43
C ILE A 164 16.52 12.50 -6.35
N LYS A 165 17.67 12.98 -5.86
CA LYS A 165 18.24 12.49 -4.62
C LYS A 165 17.23 12.82 -3.54
N SER A 166 16.65 11.79 -2.95
CA SER A 166 15.74 11.99 -1.84
C SER A 166 16.51 12.74 -0.73
N GLU A 167 16.12 13.99 -0.45
CA GLU A 167 16.49 14.68 0.80
C GLU A 167 15.60 14.20 1.96
N THR A 168 14.86 13.11 1.78
CA THR A 168 14.51 12.28 2.92
C THR A 168 15.80 11.62 3.37
N THR A 169 16.16 11.80 4.63
CA THR A 169 16.95 10.84 5.40
C THR A 169 16.79 9.45 4.77
N GLU A 170 17.90 8.75 4.50
CA GLU A 170 17.83 7.30 4.40
C GLU A 170 16.87 6.80 5.50
N PRO A 171 16.03 5.78 5.27
CA PRO A 171 15.31 5.21 6.40
C PRO A 171 16.36 5.07 7.50
N GLU A 172 16.18 5.76 8.64
CA GLU A 172 17.11 5.62 9.78
C GLU A 172 17.43 4.14 9.84
N GLU A 173 18.71 3.74 9.81
CA GLU A 173 19.09 2.32 9.74
C GLU A 173 18.28 1.53 10.77
N VAL A 174 17.10 0.99 10.42
CA VAL A 174 16.24 0.37 11.43
C VAL A 174 16.77 -1.04 11.55
N TRP A 175 17.53 -1.26 12.61
CA TRP A 175 18.02 -2.58 12.95
C TRP A 175 16.96 -3.36 13.72
N TYR A 176 16.41 -4.39 13.08
CA TYR A 176 15.59 -5.38 13.74
C TYR A 176 16.48 -6.42 14.43
N ARG A 177 16.46 -6.48 15.75
CA ARG A 177 17.27 -7.42 16.53
C ARG A 177 16.43 -8.64 16.90
N VAL A 178 16.97 -9.83 16.65
CA VAL A 178 16.32 -11.10 17.03
C VAL A 178 16.95 -11.63 18.31
N ARG A 179 16.21 -11.60 19.42
CA ARG A 179 16.66 -11.99 20.78
C ARG A 179 15.56 -12.74 21.53
N LYS A 180 15.89 -13.39 22.65
CA LYS A 180 14.86 -13.92 23.57
C LYS A 180 14.18 -12.79 24.33
N THR A 181 14.99 -11.88 24.87
CA THR A 181 14.54 -10.63 25.51
C THR A 181 15.43 -9.48 25.06
N TRP A 182 14.94 -8.25 25.15
CA TRP A 182 15.75 -7.08 24.79
C TRP A 182 17.00 -6.95 25.67
N THR A 183 16.85 -7.17 26.97
CA THR A 183 17.90 -7.01 28.00
C THR A 183 18.97 -8.09 27.93
N ASP A 184 18.68 -9.27 27.38
CA ASP A 184 19.65 -10.35 27.20
C ASP A 184 20.32 -10.30 25.81
N ALA A 185 21.27 -9.38 25.67
CA ALA A 185 22.01 -9.19 24.43
C ALA A 185 22.82 -10.42 23.98
N ALA A 186 23.18 -11.32 24.91
CA ALA A 186 23.94 -12.53 24.60
C ALA A 186 23.13 -13.55 23.77
N THR A 187 21.80 -13.47 23.83
CA THR A 187 20.93 -14.34 23.05
C THR A 187 20.81 -13.96 21.58
N GLN A 188 21.35 -12.81 21.15
CA GLN A 188 21.12 -12.27 19.81
C GLN A 188 21.49 -13.24 18.69
N LYS A 189 20.49 -13.59 17.87
CA LYS A 189 20.65 -14.46 16.68
C LYS A 189 21.03 -13.67 15.43
N GLY A 190 20.58 -12.42 15.36
CA GLY A 190 20.92 -11.53 14.26
C GLY A 190 20.41 -10.11 14.47
N ALA A 191 20.91 -9.21 13.64
CA ALA A 191 20.39 -7.87 13.44
C ALA A 191 20.16 -7.70 11.93
N PHE A 192 19.00 -7.22 11.52
CA PHE A 192 18.58 -7.18 10.13
C PHE A 192 17.99 -5.82 9.77
N HIS A 193 18.26 -5.35 8.56
CA HIS A 193 17.52 -4.21 7.99
C HIS A 193 16.16 -4.61 7.40
N SER A 194 15.96 -5.89 7.10
CA SER A 194 14.69 -6.42 6.58
C SER A 194 13.87 -7.05 7.71
N LEU A 195 12.70 -6.49 7.99
CA LEU A 195 11.76 -7.06 8.96
C LEU A 195 11.35 -8.49 8.60
N GLU A 196 11.17 -8.81 7.32
CA GLU A 196 10.85 -10.18 6.90
C GLU A 196 11.98 -11.16 7.21
N ASN A 197 13.24 -10.76 7.00
CA ASN A 197 14.39 -11.59 7.37
C ASN A 197 14.49 -11.77 8.89
N ALA A 198 14.22 -10.72 9.66
CA ALA A 198 14.18 -10.79 11.12
C ALA A 198 13.08 -11.73 11.61
N LYS A 199 11.86 -11.66 11.02
CA LYS A 199 10.75 -12.56 11.33
C LYS A 199 11.10 -14.00 11.03
N ARG A 200 11.64 -14.30 9.84
CA ARG A 200 12.10 -15.65 9.50
C ARG A 200 13.17 -16.17 10.48
N CYS A 201 14.12 -15.32 10.86
CA CYS A 201 15.13 -15.69 11.86
C CYS A 201 14.49 -15.97 13.23
N ALA A 202 13.49 -15.16 13.64
CA ALA A 202 12.72 -15.46 14.84
C ALA A 202 12.01 -16.81 14.69
N ASP A 203 11.26 -17.05 13.61
CA ASP A 203 10.52 -18.29 13.32
C ASP A 203 11.39 -19.56 13.39
N GLU A 204 12.63 -19.48 12.92
CA GLU A 204 13.61 -20.57 12.97
C GLU A 204 14.20 -20.83 14.37
N ASN A 205 13.95 -19.95 15.33
CA ASN A 205 14.46 -20.03 16.70
C ASN A 205 13.30 -19.91 17.70
N GLU A 206 12.80 -21.03 18.22
CA GLU A 206 11.70 -21.04 19.20
C GLU A 206 12.01 -20.17 20.44
N GLY A 207 11.02 -19.38 20.88
CA GLY A 207 11.14 -18.45 22.01
C GLY A 207 11.91 -17.17 21.69
N TYR A 208 11.99 -16.76 20.43
CA TYR A 208 12.63 -15.53 20.00
C TYR A 208 11.64 -14.48 19.50
N SER A 209 12.00 -13.22 19.71
CA SER A 209 11.26 -12.06 19.26
C SER A 209 12.13 -11.14 18.43
N VAL A 210 11.49 -10.39 17.54
CA VAL A 210 12.06 -9.28 16.80
C VAL A 210 11.81 -8.01 17.59
N PHE A 211 12.87 -7.26 17.87
CA PHE A 211 12.82 -5.98 18.55
C PHE A 211 13.23 -4.85 17.60
N ASP A 212 12.63 -3.68 17.77
CA ASP A 212 13.15 -2.44 17.18
C ASP A 212 14.35 -1.89 17.98
N GLU A 213 14.90 -0.75 17.56
CA GLU A 213 16.08 -0.14 18.19
C GLU A 213 15.83 0.36 19.61
N SER A 214 14.57 0.63 19.96
CA SER A 214 14.18 1.01 21.32
C SER A 214 14.02 -0.18 22.26
N GLY A 215 14.00 -1.40 21.70
CA GLY A 215 13.72 -2.63 22.42
C GLY A 215 12.25 -2.98 22.53
N LYS A 216 11.39 -2.39 21.71
CA LYS A 216 9.98 -2.78 21.61
C LYS A 216 9.85 -4.04 20.76
N VAL A 217 9.03 -4.99 21.22
CA VAL A 217 8.71 -6.21 20.46
C VAL A 217 7.85 -5.83 19.24
N ILE A 218 8.34 -6.18 18.05
CA ILE A 218 7.66 -5.99 16.75
C ILE A 218 7.05 -7.30 16.26
N TYR A 219 7.64 -8.43 16.65
CA TYR A 219 7.16 -9.76 16.30
C TYR A 219 7.64 -10.77 17.36
N SER A 220 6.83 -11.78 17.67
CA SER A 220 7.22 -12.92 18.47
C SER A 220 6.69 -14.18 17.80
N ASN A 221 7.55 -15.19 17.64
CA ASN A 221 7.13 -16.51 17.18
C ASN A 221 6.78 -17.43 18.35
N ASP A 222 6.84 -16.91 19.58
CA ASP A 222 6.63 -17.72 20.78
C ASP A 222 5.20 -18.26 20.71
N THR A 223 5.08 -19.58 20.59
CA THR A 223 3.79 -20.23 20.58
C THR A 223 3.16 -19.98 21.94
N PHE A 224 2.12 -19.14 21.96
CA PHE A 224 1.39 -18.82 23.17
C PHE A 224 1.02 -20.12 23.88
N THR A 225 1.60 -20.35 25.05
CA THR A 225 1.32 -21.56 25.84
C THR A 225 0.04 -21.30 26.64
N PRO A 226 -1.06 -22.02 26.34
CA PRO A 226 -2.32 -21.79 27.04
C PRO A 226 -2.16 -22.00 28.54
N TYR A 227 -2.76 -21.11 29.33
CA TYR A 227 -2.71 -21.19 30.78
C TYR A 227 -4.10 -20.98 31.39
N LEU A 228 -4.26 -21.39 32.64
CA LEU A 228 -5.50 -21.23 33.39
C LEU A 228 -5.49 -19.91 34.14
N VAL A 229 -6.63 -19.23 34.10
CA VAL A 229 -6.93 -18.09 34.97
C VAL A 229 -8.18 -18.38 35.78
N ARG A 230 -8.26 -17.80 36.97
CA ARG A 230 -9.43 -17.82 37.83
C ARG A 230 -10.09 -16.45 37.82
N VAL A 231 -11.35 -16.39 37.43
CA VAL A 231 -12.20 -15.19 37.50
C VAL A 231 -12.96 -15.21 38.82
N SER A 232 -12.90 -14.10 39.57
CA SER A 232 -13.53 -13.96 40.90
C SER A 232 -14.86 -13.20 40.90
N ILE A 233 -15.23 -12.56 39.78
CA ILE A 233 -16.47 -11.80 39.60
C ILE A 233 -17.48 -12.53 38.70
N GLU A 234 -18.77 -12.25 38.86
CA GLU A 234 -19.85 -12.96 38.14
C GLU A 234 -20.13 -12.35 36.76
N ASP A 235 -19.87 -11.06 36.60
CA ASP A 235 -20.31 -10.23 35.48
C ASP A 235 -19.14 -9.71 34.62
N LEU A 236 -18.02 -10.44 34.58
CA LEU A 236 -16.92 -10.13 33.66
C LEU A 236 -17.40 -10.31 32.21
N ASN A 237 -17.47 -9.19 31.49
CA ASN A 237 -17.99 -9.15 30.12
C ASN A 237 -17.05 -9.89 29.16
N ILE A 238 -17.64 -10.71 28.29
CA ILE A 238 -16.93 -11.32 27.16
C ILE A 238 -17.14 -10.45 25.92
N ARG A 239 -16.05 -10.03 25.27
CA ARG A 239 -16.06 -9.09 24.14
C ARG A 239 -15.59 -9.73 22.83
N LYS A 240 -16.07 -9.20 21.70
CA LYS A 240 -15.73 -9.68 20.36
C LYS A 240 -14.30 -9.35 19.91
N GLY A 241 -13.59 -8.51 20.66
CA GLY A 241 -12.20 -8.17 20.44
C GLY A 241 -11.52 -7.69 21.73
N PRO A 242 -10.19 -7.56 21.71
CA PRO A 242 -9.40 -7.13 22.88
C PRO A 242 -9.54 -5.61 23.07
N GLY A 243 -10.61 -5.19 23.74
CA GLY A 243 -10.83 -3.77 24.03
C GLY A 243 -12.26 -3.42 24.43
N THR A 244 -12.41 -2.36 25.21
CA THR A 244 -13.72 -1.83 25.63
C THR A 244 -14.51 -1.16 24.51
N ASP A 245 -13.82 -0.82 23.43
CA ASP A 245 -14.34 -0.33 22.14
C ASP A 245 -14.91 -1.43 21.24
N TYR A 246 -14.69 -2.70 21.57
CA TYR A 246 -15.35 -3.83 20.90
C TYR A 246 -16.68 -4.18 21.56
N ASP A 247 -17.63 -4.59 20.71
CA ASP A 247 -18.94 -5.07 21.13
C ASP A 247 -18.84 -6.18 22.17
N LYS A 248 -19.76 -6.15 23.13
CA LYS A 248 -19.99 -7.27 24.04
C LYS A 248 -20.67 -8.41 23.27
N THR A 249 -20.39 -9.65 23.67
CA THR A 249 -21.12 -10.83 23.16
C THR A 249 -22.51 -10.98 23.77
N GLY A 250 -22.84 -10.21 24.80
CA GLY A 250 -24.03 -10.39 25.64
C GLY A 250 -23.90 -11.49 26.69
N LYS A 251 -22.73 -12.14 26.78
CA LYS A 251 -22.41 -13.16 27.79
C LYS A 251 -21.36 -12.67 28.78
N TYR A 252 -21.37 -13.29 29.95
CA TYR A 252 -20.38 -13.12 31.02
C TYR A 252 -19.64 -14.43 31.24
N THR A 253 -18.42 -14.37 31.76
CA THR A 253 -17.69 -15.60 32.11
C THR A 253 -18.32 -16.31 33.29
N GLY A 254 -18.81 -15.57 34.28
CA GLY A 254 -19.05 -16.09 35.63
C GLY A 254 -17.76 -16.31 36.41
N LYS A 255 -17.92 -16.71 37.68
CA LYS A 255 -16.82 -17.17 38.54
C LYS A 255 -16.35 -18.56 38.09
N GLY A 256 -15.05 -18.77 37.99
CA GLY A 256 -14.52 -20.07 37.60
C GLY A 256 -13.11 -20.02 37.05
N ALA A 257 -12.63 -21.18 36.58
CA ALA A 257 -11.34 -21.31 35.93
C ALA A 257 -11.52 -21.41 34.41
N PHE A 258 -10.73 -20.64 33.66
CA PHE A 258 -10.82 -20.54 32.20
C PHE A 258 -9.44 -20.65 31.58
N THR A 259 -9.35 -21.31 30.42
CA THR A 259 -8.10 -21.38 29.66
C THR A 259 -7.99 -20.18 28.73
N ILE A 260 -6.92 -19.41 28.88
CA ILE A 260 -6.51 -18.37 27.94
C ILE A 260 -5.65 -19.02 26.85
N VAL A 261 -5.86 -18.64 25.59
CA VAL A 261 -5.14 -19.18 24.42
C VAL A 261 -4.47 -18.11 23.56
N GLU A 262 -4.66 -16.84 23.90
CA GLU A 262 -3.99 -15.71 23.28
C GLU A 262 -4.09 -14.49 24.20
N GLU A 263 -3.12 -13.60 24.11
CA GLU A 263 -3.12 -12.29 24.76
C GLU A 263 -3.03 -11.16 23.73
N ALA A 264 -3.64 -10.03 24.03
CA ALA A 264 -3.51 -8.83 23.22
C ALA A 264 -3.63 -7.57 24.07
N GLU A 265 -2.90 -6.52 23.66
CA GLU A 265 -3.13 -5.17 24.17
C GLU A 265 -4.46 -4.61 23.64
N GLY A 266 -5.11 -3.78 24.44
CA GLY A 266 -6.44 -3.28 24.09
C GLY A 266 -6.99 -2.26 25.08
N LYS A 267 -7.83 -1.35 24.60
CA LYS A 267 -8.35 -0.24 25.41
C LYS A 267 -9.13 -0.74 26.63
N GLY A 268 -8.77 -0.27 27.83
CA GLY A 268 -9.57 -0.48 29.05
C GLY A 268 -9.26 -1.74 29.85
N ALA A 269 -8.12 -2.38 29.59
CA ALA A 269 -7.50 -3.34 30.50
C ALA A 269 -5.97 -3.24 30.40
N SER A 270 -5.22 -3.74 31.39
CA SER A 270 -3.76 -3.88 31.22
C SER A 270 -3.43 -4.92 30.15
N LEU A 271 -4.23 -5.97 30.04
CA LEU A 271 -4.11 -7.02 29.04
C LEU A 271 -5.46 -7.72 28.81
N TRP A 272 -5.67 -8.21 27.59
CA TRP A 272 -6.84 -8.99 27.23
C TRP A 272 -6.45 -10.44 26.95
N GLY A 273 -7.29 -11.38 27.40
CA GLY A 273 -7.10 -12.81 27.14
C GLY A 273 -8.23 -13.40 26.31
N LEU A 274 -7.90 -14.15 25.27
CA LEU A 274 -8.87 -14.92 24.47
C LEU A 274 -9.19 -16.24 25.16
N LEU A 275 -10.47 -16.47 25.42
CA LEU A 275 -10.96 -17.72 25.99
C LEU A 275 -10.86 -18.86 24.98
N LYS A 276 -10.35 -20.03 25.42
CA LYS A 276 -10.24 -21.24 24.58
C LYS A 276 -11.54 -21.63 23.87
N SER A 277 -12.68 -21.49 24.53
CA SER A 277 -13.99 -21.81 23.96
C SER A 277 -14.43 -20.88 22.81
N TYR A 278 -13.76 -19.73 22.65
CA TYR A 278 -14.03 -18.73 21.62
C TYR A 278 -12.90 -18.65 20.58
N GLN A 279 -11.87 -19.50 20.69
CA GLN A 279 -10.69 -19.44 19.82
C GLN A 279 -11.01 -19.52 18.32
N LYS A 280 -12.00 -20.36 17.95
CA LYS A 280 -12.38 -20.58 16.55
C LYS A 280 -12.83 -19.31 15.84
N ASN A 281 -13.61 -18.47 16.52
CA ASN A 281 -14.17 -17.24 15.97
C ASN A 281 -13.45 -15.99 16.46
N ARG A 282 -12.54 -16.14 17.43
CA ARG A 282 -11.72 -15.08 18.04
C ARG A 282 -12.56 -13.95 18.66
N ASP A 283 -13.74 -14.27 19.15
CA ASP A 283 -14.77 -13.32 19.60
C ASP A 283 -15.11 -13.45 21.09
N GLY A 284 -14.15 -13.89 21.91
CA GLY A 284 -14.34 -14.08 23.35
C GLY A 284 -13.18 -13.63 24.20
N TRP A 285 -12.95 -12.31 24.19
CA TRP A 285 -11.90 -11.65 24.95
C TRP A 285 -12.40 -11.16 26.30
N ILE A 286 -11.58 -11.33 27.34
CA ILE A 286 -11.85 -10.85 28.69
C ILE A 286 -10.69 -9.99 29.19
N SER A 287 -10.99 -9.02 30.05
CA SER A 287 -9.95 -8.25 30.74
C SER A 287 -9.27 -9.15 31.78
N LEU A 288 -7.94 -9.27 31.68
CA LEU A 288 -7.16 -10.07 32.62
C LEU A 288 -6.96 -9.39 33.98
N ASP A 289 -7.30 -8.10 34.09
CA ASP A 289 -7.26 -7.33 35.36
C ASP A 289 -8.20 -7.90 36.44
N TYR A 290 -9.20 -8.68 36.02
CA TYR A 290 -10.18 -9.34 36.89
C TYR A 290 -9.90 -10.84 37.08
N THR A 291 -8.67 -11.26 36.80
CA THR A 291 -8.29 -12.67 36.79
C THR A 291 -6.98 -12.91 37.55
N GLU A 292 -6.86 -14.10 38.13
CA GLU A 292 -5.61 -14.57 38.74
C GLU A 292 -5.11 -15.81 37.98
N ARG A 293 -3.84 -15.82 37.57
CA ARG A 293 -3.24 -16.99 36.91
C ARG A 293 -3.11 -18.15 37.90
N VAL A 294 -3.48 -19.36 37.47
CA VAL A 294 -3.43 -20.61 38.25
C VAL A 294 -2.28 -21.49 37.78
#